data_AF-A0A3M8CRF5-F1
#
_entry.id   AF-A0A3M8CRF5-F1
#
_cell.length_a   1.000
_cell.length_b   1.000
_cell.length_c   1.000
_cell.angle_alpha   90.00
_cell.angle_beta   90.00
_cell.angle_gamma   90.00
#
_symmetry.space_group_name_H-M   'P 1'
#
loop_
_entity.id
_entity.type
_entity.pdbx_description
1 polymer ?
#
loop_
_entity_poly.entity_id
_entity_poly.type
_entity_poly.pdbx_seq_one_letter_code
_entity_poly.pdbx_strand_id
1 'polypeptide(L)'
;MQIIVFDLETTLTFQKNKIPEIIEIGAAKVVPGKDGVEVDTFQRYTFPAIERRISERTCDFIGLDKDNLPDFIPFPKAFADFLEWIGHDEDYYLCTWGKDDKRLMIEHCARFGLPFSWLKNYNDIQPPISMQLAQRKQMGLKDAIDEAGIVQEGRLHSALVDSIHTAHLLVKYNKIIPLMKNTPEENYAMSSSLYMTCRSCKKSKYYTAFGRKSKKCISCLQHRKKMEQAAAEAAALIEQK
;
A
#
# COMPACT_ATOMS: atom_id res chain seq x y z
N MET A 1 2.06 5.15 -18.89
CA MET A 1 0.97 5.15 -17.90
C MET A 1 0.47 3.74 -17.64
N GLN A 2 0.89 3.18 -16.51
CA GLN A 2 0.41 1.89 -16.02
C GLN A 2 -0.63 2.13 -14.91
N ILE A 3 -1.68 1.30 -14.85
CA ILE A 3 -2.63 1.36 -13.73
C ILE A 3 -2.61 0.02 -13.03
N ILE A 4 -2.21 0.04 -11.77
CA ILE A 4 -2.09 -1.13 -10.90
C ILE A 4 -3.24 -1.08 -9.91
N VAL A 5 -4.12 -2.08 -9.99
CA VAL A 5 -5.16 -2.32 -9.02
C VAL A 5 -4.67 -3.40 -8.09
N PHE A 6 -4.69 -3.19 -6.77
CA PHE A 6 -4.32 -4.22 -5.81
C PHE A 6 -5.38 -4.36 -4.73
N ASP A 7 -5.40 -5.53 -4.11
CA ASP A 7 -6.27 -5.91 -3.01
C ASP A 7 -5.46 -6.77 -2.03
N LEU A 8 -5.92 -6.88 -0.77
CA LEU A 8 -5.22 -7.60 0.28
C LEU A 8 -6.18 -8.43 1.11
N GLU A 9 -5.82 -9.70 1.28
CA GLU A 9 -6.44 -10.51 2.33
C GLU A 9 -5.60 -10.53 3.58
N THR A 10 -6.26 -10.61 4.74
CA THR A 10 -5.61 -10.56 6.05
C THR A 10 -6.11 -11.63 7.01
N THR A 11 -5.33 -11.90 8.05
CA THR A 11 -5.81 -12.70 9.19
C THR A 11 -7.03 -12.04 9.82
N LEU A 12 -8.12 -12.78 9.96
CA LEU A 12 -9.28 -12.32 10.70
C LEU A 12 -8.95 -12.17 12.19
N THR A 13 -9.14 -10.97 12.72
CA THR A 13 -8.86 -10.64 14.12
C THR A 13 -10.09 -10.02 14.80
N PHE A 14 -10.41 -10.51 15.98
CA PHE A 14 -11.53 -10.02 16.81
C PHE A 14 -11.05 -9.28 18.06
N GLN A 15 -9.73 -9.15 18.25
CA GLN A 15 -9.14 -8.49 19.40
C GLN A 15 -8.83 -7.03 19.06
N LYS A 16 -9.29 -6.10 19.90
CA LYS A 16 -9.18 -4.64 19.69
C LYS A 16 -7.76 -4.11 19.41
N ASN A 17 -6.72 -4.83 19.80
CA ASN A 17 -5.32 -4.38 19.70
C ASN A 17 -4.46 -5.24 18.77
N LYS A 18 -5.05 -6.23 18.10
CA LYS A 18 -4.31 -7.11 17.22
C LYS A 18 -4.45 -6.62 15.80
N ILE A 19 -3.32 -6.21 15.22
CA ILE A 19 -3.26 -5.73 13.85
C ILE A 19 -3.35 -6.95 12.92
N PRO A 20 -4.28 -6.97 11.96
CA PRO A 20 -4.35 -8.03 10.96
C PRO A 20 -3.00 -8.22 10.24
N GLU A 21 -2.59 -9.46 10.01
CA GLU A 21 -1.44 -9.76 9.17
C GLU A 21 -1.89 -10.01 7.73
N ILE A 22 -1.24 -9.36 6.75
CA ILE A 22 -1.48 -9.65 5.33
C ILE A 22 -1.13 -11.12 5.11
N ILE A 23 -1.98 -11.83 4.36
CA ILE A 23 -1.81 -13.25 4.00
C ILE A 23 -1.88 -13.49 2.49
N GLU A 24 -2.47 -12.56 1.73
CA GLU A 24 -2.45 -12.57 0.27
C GLU A 24 -2.22 -11.14 -0.24
N ILE A 25 -1.38 -11.01 -1.25
CA ILE A 25 -1.25 -9.80 -2.08
C ILE A 25 -1.72 -10.19 -3.47
N GLY A 26 -2.82 -9.60 -3.92
CA GLY A 26 -3.36 -9.77 -5.26
C GLY A 26 -3.32 -8.45 -6.01
N ALA A 27 -2.96 -8.49 -7.29
CA ALA A 27 -2.99 -7.31 -8.12
C ALA A 27 -3.27 -7.62 -9.59
N ALA A 28 -3.84 -6.61 -10.27
CA ALA A 28 -4.12 -6.59 -11.70
C ALA A 28 -3.58 -5.28 -12.30
N LYS A 29 -2.78 -5.40 -13.35
CA LYS A 29 -2.22 -4.28 -14.11
C LYS A 29 -3.00 -4.16 -15.41
N VAL A 30 -3.61 -3.00 -15.61
CA VAL A 30 -4.35 -2.67 -16.82
C VAL A 30 -3.35 -2.45 -17.96
N VAL A 31 -3.38 -3.31 -18.98
CA VAL A 31 -2.46 -3.25 -20.14
C VAL A 31 -3.24 -3.19 -21.46
N PRO A 32 -2.67 -2.57 -22.52
CA PRO A 32 -3.22 -2.69 -23.86
C PRO A 32 -3.19 -4.15 -24.33
N GLY A 33 -4.33 -4.64 -24.80
CA GLY A 33 -4.50 -6.00 -25.33
C GLY A 33 -4.81 -6.00 -26.83
N LYS A 34 -4.87 -7.18 -27.43
CA LYS A 34 -5.16 -7.33 -28.88
C LYS A 34 -6.58 -6.89 -29.25
N ASP A 35 -7.53 -7.13 -28.35
CA ASP A 35 -8.95 -6.84 -28.55
C ASP A 35 -9.48 -5.76 -27.58
N GLY A 36 -8.58 -4.95 -27.01
CA GLY A 36 -8.95 -3.86 -26.11
C GLY A 36 -8.03 -3.74 -24.90
N VAL A 37 -8.58 -3.96 -23.71
CA VAL A 37 -7.86 -3.84 -22.44
C VAL A 37 -7.76 -5.22 -21.80
N GLU A 38 -6.54 -5.63 -21.48
CA GLU A 38 -6.23 -6.89 -20.79
C GLU A 38 -5.71 -6.59 -19.37
N VAL A 39 -5.62 -7.63 -18.53
CA VAL A 39 -5.01 -7.55 -17.20
C VAL A 39 -3.84 -8.52 -17.06
N ASP A 40 -2.65 -7.97 -16.81
CA ASP A 40 -1.53 -8.74 -16.27
C ASP A 40 -1.76 -8.92 -14.76
N THR A 41 -1.44 -10.07 -14.20
CA THR A 41 -1.84 -10.43 -12.83
C THR A 41 -0.67 -10.80 -11.93
N PHE A 42 -0.84 -10.54 -10.64
CA PHE A 42 0.12 -10.89 -9.60
C PHE A 42 -0.60 -11.47 -8.39
N GLN A 43 -0.02 -12.54 -7.84
CA GLN A 43 -0.50 -13.15 -6.62
C GLN A 43 0.65 -13.73 -5.81
N ARG A 44 0.71 -13.39 -4.52
CA ARG A 44 1.63 -14.01 -3.55
C ARG A 44 0.93 -14.19 -2.21
N TYR A 45 1.20 -15.33 -1.59
CA TYR A 45 0.72 -15.65 -0.25
C TYR A 45 1.81 -15.46 0.78
N THR A 46 1.45 -14.91 1.94
CA THR A 46 2.40 -14.62 3.02
C THR A 46 2.03 -15.31 4.32
N PHE A 47 3.05 -15.80 5.02
CA PHE A 47 2.82 -16.42 6.33
C PHE A 47 2.83 -15.37 7.44
N PRO A 48 1.84 -15.35 8.35
CA PRO A 48 1.79 -14.39 9.46
C PRO A 48 2.97 -14.61 10.42
N ALA A 49 3.86 -13.62 10.48
CA ALA A 49 5.11 -13.70 11.23
C ALA A 49 4.92 -13.49 12.74
N ILE A 50 3.84 -12.82 13.16
CA ILE A 50 3.52 -12.58 14.57
C ILE A 50 2.63 -13.71 15.10
N GLU A 51 1.50 -13.97 14.44
CA GLU A 51 0.53 -14.95 14.89
C GLU A 51 1.03 -16.39 14.72
N ARG A 52 1.93 -16.62 13.75
CA ARG A 52 2.51 -17.94 13.45
C ARG A 52 1.48 -19.03 13.12
N ARG A 53 0.25 -18.63 12.80
CA ARG A 53 -0.83 -19.51 12.32
C ARG A 53 -1.84 -18.71 11.50
N ILE A 54 -2.49 -19.39 10.57
CA ILE A 54 -3.69 -18.90 9.88
C ILE A 54 -4.86 -19.69 10.46
N SER A 55 -5.86 -18.99 10.98
CA SER A 55 -7.02 -19.66 11.59
C SER A 55 -7.90 -20.32 10.53
N GLU A 56 -8.58 -21.40 10.89
CA GLU A 56 -9.55 -22.06 10.00
C GLU A 56 -10.58 -21.07 9.44
N ARG A 57 -11.14 -20.21 10.29
CA ARG A 57 -12.06 -19.15 9.87
C ARG A 57 -11.43 -18.22 8.83
N THR A 58 -10.14 -17.92 8.95
CA THR A 58 -9.42 -17.11 7.95
C THR A 58 -9.31 -17.88 6.65
N CYS A 59 -8.87 -19.14 6.68
CA CYS A 59 -8.80 -19.98 5.48
C CYS A 59 -10.15 -20.06 4.76
N ASP A 60 -11.23 -20.32 5.51
CA ASP A 60 -12.57 -20.44 4.97
C ASP A 60 -13.06 -19.11 4.36
N PHE A 61 -12.74 -17.98 5.02
CA PHE A 61 -13.12 -16.64 4.54
C PHE A 61 -12.41 -16.29 3.24
N ILE A 62 -11.10 -16.56 3.15
CA ILE A 62 -10.29 -16.20 1.98
C ILE A 62 -10.19 -17.32 0.93
N GLY A 63 -10.88 -18.43 1.16
CA GLY A 63 -10.97 -19.54 0.21
C GLY A 63 -9.67 -20.33 0.04
N LEU A 64 -8.82 -20.39 1.06
CA LEU A 64 -7.65 -21.27 1.04
C LEU A 64 -8.09 -22.73 1.13
N ASP A 65 -7.72 -23.51 0.13
CA ASP A 65 -7.86 -24.96 0.15
C ASP A 65 -6.86 -25.56 1.14
N LYS A 66 -7.37 -26.26 2.17
CA LYS A 66 -6.52 -26.89 3.20
C LYS A 66 -5.77 -28.10 2.65
N ASP A 67 -6.30 -28.73 1.61
CA ASP A 67 -5.68 -29.90 0.96
C ASP A 67 -4.66 -29.46 -0.11
N ASN A 68 -4.72 -28.19 -0.54
CA ASN A 68 -3.83 -27.61 -1.54
C ASN A 68 -3.44 -26.17 -1.17
N LEU A 69 -2.70 -26.05 -0.07
CA LEU A 69 -2.21 -24.74 0.38
C LEU A 69 -1.18 -24.17 -0.60
N PRO A 70 -1.21 -22.86 -0.86
CA PRO A 70 -0.20 -22.20 -1.68
C PRO A 70 1.14 -22.12 -0.95
N ASP A 71 2.19 -21.84 -1.71
CA ASP A 71 3.51 -21.53 -1.15
C ASP A 71 3.48 -20.20 -0.40
N PHE A 72 3.60 -20.28 0.93
CA PHE A 72 3.71 -19.10 1.77
C PHE A 72 5.15 -18.61 1.86
N ILE A 73 5.33 -17.31 1.66
CA ILE A 73 6.63 -16.63 1.79
C ILE A 73 6.59 -15.51 2.84
N PRO A 74 7.75 -15.06 3.36
CA PRO A 74 7.78 -13.90 4.24
C PRO A 74 7.23 -12.64 3.54
N PHE A 75 6.45 -11.81 4.25
CA PHE A 75 5.90 -10.56 3.71
C PHE A 75 6.95 -9.67 3.02
N PRO A 76 8.16 -9.44 3.58
CA PRO A 76 9.18 -8.64 2.87
C PRO A 76 9.56 -9.19 1.49
N LYS A 77 9.53 -10.51 1.29
CA LYS A 77 9.80 -11.14 0.01
C LYS A 77 8.61 -10.95 -0.94
N ALA A 78 7.38 -11.23 -0.50
CA ALA A 78 6.20 -11.02 -1.35
C ALA A 78 6.05 -9.56 -1.79
N PHE A 79 6.37 -8.62 -0.89
CA PHE A 79 6.36 -7.21 -1.20
C PHE A 79 7.46 -6.82 -2.21
N ALA A 80 8.66 -7.41 -2.10
CA ALA A 80 9.71 -7.21 -3.11
C ALA A 80 9.28 -7.76 -4.47
N ASP A 81 8.73 -8.99 -4.52
CA ASP A 81 8.17 -9.60 -5.73
C ASP A 81 7.06 -8.70 -6.34
N PHE A 82 6.23 -8.07 -5.50
CA PHE A 82 5.17 -7.15 -5.95
C PHE A 82 5.74 -5.88 -6.61
N LEU A 83 6.75 -5.26 -5.98
CA LEU A 83 7.42 -4.08 -6.56
C LEU A 83 8.16 -4.40 -7.86
N GLU A 84 8.82 -5.57 -7.91
CA GLU A 84 9.47 -6.05 -9.13
C GLU A 84 8.43 -6.25 -10.26
N TRP A 85 7.27 -6.82 -9.95
CA TRP A 85 6.19 -7.00 -10.91
C TRP A 85 5.55 -5.68 -11.37
N ILE A 86 5.40 -4.68 -10.49
CA ILE A 86 5.02 -3.32 -10.92
C ILE A 86 6.03 -2.78 -11.93
N GLY A 87 7.31 -3.07 -11.71
CA GLY A 87 8.42 -2.67 -12.56
C GLY A 87 9.00 -1.30 -12.19
N HIS A 88 10.04 -0.91 -12.93
CA HIS A 88 10.81 0.31 -12.67
C HIS A 88 10.27 1.57 -13.36
N ASP A 89 9.13 1.47 -14.05
CA ASP A 89 8.51 2.64 -14.67
C ASP A 89 8.08 3.61 -13.58
N GLU A 90 8.46 4.87 -13.74
CA GLU A 90 8.13 5.90 -12.77
C GLU A 90 6.68 6.43 -12.95
N ASP A 91 5.99 6.06 -14.03
CA ASP A 91 4.65 6.55 -14.37
C ASP A 91 3.55 5.47 -14.22
N TYR A 92 3.28 5.10 -12.98
CA TYR A 92 2.13 4.26 -12.61
C TYR A 92 1.16 4.94 -11.63
N TYR A 93 -0.08 4.48 -11.67
CA TYR A 93 -1.15 4.81 -10.72
C TYR A 93 -1.49 3.57 -9.90
N LEU A 94 -1.64 3.75 -8.59
CA LEU A 94 -2.12 2.69 -7.70
C LEU A 94 -3.60 2.90 -7.44
N CYS A 95 -4.39 1.83 -7.51
CA CYS A 95 -5.82 1.86 -7.27
C CYS A 95 -6.22 0.72 -6.33
N THR A 96 -7.22 0.97 -5.49
CA THR A 96 -7.86 -0.04 -4.64
C THR A 96 -9.37 0.19 -4.63
N TRP A 97 -10.16 -0.83 -4.30
CA TRP A 97 -11.62 -0.69 -4.14
C TRP A 97 -12.01 0.01 -2.83
N GLY A 98 -11.06 0.37 -1.97
CA GLY A 98 -11.31 1.14 -0.76
C GLY A 98 -10.01 1.54 -0.07
N LYS A 99 -10.11 2.40 0.94
CA LYS A 99 -8.93 2.94 1.64
C LYS A 99 -8.18 1.95 2.53
N ASP A 100 -8.76 0.79 2.85
CA ASP A 100 -8.23 -0.11 3.87
C ASP A 100 -6.95 -0.82 3.43
N ASP A 101 -6.84 -1.25 2.17
CA ASP A 101 -5.67 -1.97 1.67
C ASP A 101 -4.42 -1.09 1.68
N LYS A 102 -4.57 0.18 1.28
CA LYS A 102 -3.49 1.17 1.44
C LYS A 102 -3.03 1.25 2.89
N ARG A 103 -3.96 1.39 3.83
CA ARG A 103 -3.63 1.53 5.26
C ARG A 103 -2.91 0.27 5.76
N LEU A 104 -3.42 -0.91 5.45
CA LEU A 104 -2.85 -2.20 5.85
C LEU A 104 -1.45 -2.41 5.26
N MET A 105 -1.26 -2.13 3.97
CA MET A 105 0.06 -2.20 3.32
C MET A 105 1.06 -1.24 3.97
N ILE A 106 0.65 0.00 4.26
CA ILE A 106 1.52 0.98 4.95
C ILE A 106 1.91 0.48 6.34
N GLU A 107 0.96 -0.03 7.13
CA GLU A 107 1.22 -0.54 8.48
C GLU A 107 2.21 -1.71 8.47
N HIS A 108 2.06 -2.63 7.52
CA HIS A 108 2.98 -3.77 7.35
C HIS A 108 4.35 -3.35 6.87
N CYS A 109 4.43 -2.54 5.80
CA CYS A 109 5.68 -1.96 5.34
C CYS A 109 6.40 -1.25 6.50
N ALA A 110 5.65 -0.52 7.32
CA ALA A 110 6.23 0.18 8.44
C ALA A 110 6.81 -0.78 9.49
N ARG A 111 6.08 -1.84 9.83
CA ARG A 111 6.50 -2.86 10.79
C ARG A 111 7.79 -3.56 10.36
N PHE A 112 7.93 -3.85 9.06
CA PHE A 112 9.09 -4.52 8.49
C PHE A 112 10.21 -3.55 8.04
N GLY A 113 10.05 -2.24 8.24
CA GLY A 113 11.06 -1.24 7.87
C GLY A 113 11.24 -1.07 6.36
N LEU A 114 10.20 -1.32 5.58
CA LEU A 114 10.20 -1.24 4.11
C LEU A 114 10.00 0.20 3.63
N PRO A 115 10.50 0.57 2.43
CA PRO A 115 10.38 1.91 1.89
C PRO A 115 8.94 2.23 1.47
N PHE A 116 8.63 3.53 1.36
CA PHE A 116 7.32 4.03 0.89
C PHE A 116 7.35 4.71 -0.47
N SER A 117 8.51 4.76 -1.14
CA SER A 117 8.66 5.42 -2.45
C SER A 117 7.72 4.87 -3.52
N TRP A 118 7.24 3.63 -3.36
CA TRP A 118 6.28 2.98 -4.24
C TRP A 118 4.87 3.58 -4.16
N LEU A 119 4.49 4.20 -3.04
CA LEU A 119 3.12 4.63 -2.79
C LEU A 119 2.83 6.00 -3.42
N LYS A 120 2.95 6.10 -4.74
CA LYS A 120 2.67 7.31 -5.52
C LYS A 120 1.40 7.14 -6.35
N ASN A 121 0.79 8.27 -6.71
CA ASN A 121 -0.40 8.34 -7.57
C ASN A 121 -1.51 7.35 -7.13
N TYR A 122 -1.73 7.24 -5.83
CA TYR A 122 -2.72 6.36 -5.24
C TYR A 122 -4.13 6.94 -5.36
N ASN A 123 -5.10 6.11 -5.71
CA ASN A 123 -6.49 6.46 -5.92
C ASN A 123 -7.42 5.43 -5.28
N ASP A 124 -8.36 5.89 -4.47
CA ASP A 124 -9.49 5.07 -4.02
C ASP A 124 -10.62 5.24 -5.05
N ILE A 125 -10.91 4.18 -5.81
CA ILE A 125 -11.87 4.24 -6.92
C ILE A 125 -13.30 3.90 -6.48
N GLN A 126 -13.52 3.49 -5.23
CA GLN A 126 -14.83 3.14 -4.69
C GLN A 126 -15.83 4.30 -4.78
N PRO A 127 -15.51 5.50 -4.26
CA PRO A 127 -16.52 6.54 -4.12
C PRO A 127 -17.10 7.04 -5.45
N PRO A 128 -16.30 7.32 -6.51
CA PRO A 128 -16.88 7.77 -7.78
C PRO A 128 -17.72 6.67 -8.44
N ILE A 129 -17.31 5.40 -8.38
CA ILE A 129 -18.07 4.30 -8.95
C ILE A 129 -19.35 4.04 -8.16
N SER A 130 -19.28 4.06 -6.82
CA SER A 130 -20.46 3.90 -5.93
C SER A 130 -21.49 5.00 -6.16
N MET A 131 -21.03 6.24 -6.39
CA MET A 131 -21.90 7.36 -6.70
C MET A 131 -22.62 7.16 -8.03
N GLN A 132 -21.90 6.70 -9.06
CA GLN A 132 -22.46 6.42 -10.37
C GLN A 132 -23.49 5.28 -10.36
N LEU A 133 -23.20 4.21 -9.60
CA LEU A 133 -24.02 3.00 -9.59
C LEU A 133 -25.25 3.09 -8.68
N ALA A 134 -25.14 3.71 -7.50
CA ALA A 134 -26.24 3.73 -6.53
C ALA A 134 -26.41 5.04 -5.75
N GLN A 135 -25.85 6.15 -6.23
CA GLN A 135 -25.99 7.47 -5.61
C GLN A 135 -25.61 7.49 -4.10
N ARG A 136 -24.66 6.65 -3.70
CA ARG A 136 -24.17 6.53 -2.32
C ARG A 136 -22.65 6.61 -2.28
N LYS A 137 -22.12 6.94 -1.11
CA LYS A 137 -20.67 7.15 -0.92
C LYS A 137 -19.85 5.87 -1.04
N GLN A 138 -20.42 4.72 -0.65
CA GLN A 138 -19.72 3.43 -0.63
C GLN A 138 -20.67 2.30 -1.00
N MET A 139 -20.17 1.37 -1.80
CA MET A 139 -20.82 0.15 -2.26
C MET A 139 -19.81 -1.00 -2.12
N GLY A 140 -20.28 -2.17 -1.68
CA GLY A 140 -19.44 -3.37 -1.64
C GLY A 140 -19.00 -3.79 -3.04
N LEU A 141 -17.82 -4.40 -3.17
CA LEU A 141 -17.28 -4.81 -4.47
C LEU A 141 -18.25 -5.72 -5.23
N LYS A 142 -18.80 -6.72 -4.53
CA LYS A 142 -19.81 -7.64 -5.09
C LYS A 142 -21.00 -6.90 -5.71
N ASP A 143 -21.63 -6.02 -4.93
CA ASP A 143 -22.78 -5.24 -5.39
C ASP A 143 -22.43 -4.41 -6.64
N ALA A 144 -21.20 -3.86 -6.69
CA ALA A 144 -20.75 -3.06 -7.83
C ALA A 144 -20.50 -3.90 -9.08
N ILE A 145 -19.95 -5.10 -8.94
CA ILE A 145 -19.78 -6.06 -10.04
C ILE A 145 -21.15 -6.44 -10.60
N ASP A 146 -22.09 -6.80 -9.71
CA ASP A 146 -23.44 -7.21 -10.06
C ASP A 146 -24.21 -6.08 -10.77
N GLU A 147 -24.22 -4.88 -10.19
CA GLU A 147 -24.90 -3.70 -10.76
C GLU A 147 -24.25 -3.25 -12.08
N ALA A 148 -22.94 -3.38 -12.20
CA ALA A 148 -22.24 -3.11 -13.46
C ALA A 148 -22.50 -4.20 -14.52
N GLY A 149 -23.16 -5.32 -14.20
CA GLY A 149 -23.36 -6.43 -15.13
C GLY A 149 -22.03 -7.03 -15.61
N ILE A 150 -21.00 -7.02 -14.76
CA ILE A 150 -19.73 -7.72 -15.01
C ILE A 150 -19.93 -9.18 -14.60
N VAL A 151 -19.50 -10.11 -15.46
CA VAL A 151 -19.55 -11.54 -15.13
C VAL A 151 -18.57 -11.79 -13.98
N GLN A 152 -19.09 -12.33 -12.88
CA GLN A 152 -18.26 -12.70 -11.74
C GLN A 152 -17.54 -14.02 -12.04
N GLU A 153 -16.21 -13.99 -12.10
CA GLU A 153 -15.37 -15.18 -12.32
C GLU A 153 -14.48 -15.45 -11.11
N GLY A 154 -14.40 -16.70 -10.68
CA GLY A 154 -13.65 -17.05 -9.48
C GLY A 154 -14.37 -16.67 -8.19
N ARG A 155 -13.64 -16.77 -7.08
CA ARG A 155 -14.17 -16.62 -5.72
C ARG A 155 -13.81 -15.25 -5.16
N LEU A 156 -14.83 -14.47 -4.76
CA LEU A 156 -14.63 -13.24 -4.00
C LEU A 156 -13.92 -13.53 -2.67
N HIS A 157 -13.25 -12.53 -2.10
CA HIS A 157 -12.32 -12.70 -0.99
C HIS A 157 -11.09 -13.55 -1.35
N SER A 158 -10.71 -13.52 -2.62
CA SER A 158 -9.32 -13.77 -3.04
C SER A 158 -8.80 -12.44 -3.54
N ALA A 159 -7.68 -11.99 -2.99
CA ALA A 159 -7.12 -10.69 -3.36
C ALA A 159 -6.86 -10.59 -4.87
N LEU A 160 -6.42 -11.68 -5.51
CA LEU A 160 -6.25 -11.70 -6.96
C LEU A 160 -7.58 -11.47 -7.69
N VAL A 161 -8.61 -12.25 -7.35
CA VAL A 161 -9.93 -12.17 -8.00
C VAL A 161 -10.54 -10.78 -7.78
N ASP A 162 -10.45 -10.24 -6.58
CA ASP A 162 -11.01 -8.93 -6.24
C ASP A 162 -10.25 -7.80 -6.96
N SER A 163 -8.93 -7.91 -7.12
CA SER A 163 -8.14 -6.95 -7.90
C SER A 163 -8.51 -6.97 -9.40
N ILE A 164 -8.76 -8.14 -9.99
CA ILE A 164 -9.19 -8.28 -11.40
C ILE A 164 -10.55 -7.61 -11.63
N HIS A 165 -11.54 -7.90 -10.78
CA HIS A 165 -12.86 -7.28 -10.91
C HIS A 165 -12.83 -5.78 -10.68
N THR A 166 -12.03 -5.33 -9.72
CA THR A 166 -11.80 -3.91 -9.46
C THR A 166 -11.17 -3.23 -10.69
N ALA A 167 -10.25 -3.89 -11.38
CA ALA A 167 -9.70 -3.42 -12.66
C ALA A 167 -10.77 -3.37 -13.77
N HIS A 168 -11.65 -4.37 -13.89
CA HIS A 168 -12.75 -4.33 -14.85
C HIS A 168 -13.72 -3.17 -14.57
N LEU A 169 -14.06 -2.91 -13.31
CA LEU A 169 -14.85 -1.74 -12.91
C LEU A 169 -14.15 -0.44 -13.29
N LEU A 170 -12.85 -0.31 -12.98
CA LEU A 170 -12.05 0.85 -13.35
C LEU A 170 -12.08 1.10 -14.87
N VAL A 171 -11.86 0.05 -15.67
CA VAL A 171 -11.86 0.14 -17.14
C VAL A 171 -13.23 0.56 -17.66
N LYS A 172 -14.32 -0.04 -17.13
CA LYS A 172 -15.70 0.27 -17.52
C LYS A 172 -16.10 1.71 -17.20
N TYR A 173 -15.65 2.23 -16.06
CA TYR A 173 -16.00 3.57 -15.56
C TYR A 173 -14.87 4.60 -15.72
N ASN A 174 -13.87 4.33 -16.56
CA ASN A 174 -12.66 5.17 -16.68
C ASN A 174 -12.95 6.65 -16.98
N LYS A 175 -14.03 6.95 -17.71
CA LYS A 175 -14.42 8.32 -18.09
C LYS A 175 -14.82 9.19 -16.91
N ILE A 176 -15.24 8.59 -15.80
CA ILE A 176 -15.71 9.31 -14.60
C ILE A 176 -14.73 9.24 -13.44
N ILE A 177 -13.62 8.52 -13.60
CA ILE A 177 -12.60 8.32 -12.56
C ILE A 177 -11.37 9.16 -12.92
N PRO A 178 -11.23 10.38 -12.38
CA PRO A 178 -10.01 11.15 -12.54
C PRO A 178 -8.91 10.52 -11.68
N LEU A 179 -7.95 9.86 -12.32
CA LEU A 179 -6.77 9.36 -11.63
C LEU A 179 -5.83 10.52 -11.26
N MET A 180 -5.73 10.78 -9.97
CA MET A 180 -4.98 11.89 -9.42
C MET A 180 -3.52 11.50 -9.19
N LYS A 181 -2.62 12.44 -9.49
CA LYS A 181 -1.21 12.35 -9.08
C LYS A 181 -1.06 12.79 -7.64
N ASN A 182 -0.22 12.07 -6.90
CA ASN A 182 0.14 12.39 -5.52
C ASN A 182 1.47 11.73 -5.16
N THR A 183 2.12 12.30 -4.16
CA THR A 183 3.42 11.88 -3.67
C THR A 183 3.28 10.79 -2.60
N PRO A 184 4.31 9.96 -2.41
CA PRO A 184 4.41 9.09 -1.24
C PRO A 184 4.09 9.81 0.08
N GLU A 185 4.67 10.99 0.29
CA GLU A 185 4.47 11.80 1.48
C GLU A 185 2.98 12.10 1.74
N GLU A 186 2.20 12.44 0.72
CA GLU A 186 0.77 12.70 0.84
C GLU A 186 -0.02 11.44 1.22
N ASN A 187 0.45 10.26 0.81
CA ASN A 187 -0.25 9.00 1.06
C ASN A 187 0.04 8.36 2.42
N TYR A 188 1.24 8.49 2.97
CA TYR A 188 1.60 7.85 4.25
C TYR A 188 1.68 8.82 5.44
N ALA A 189 1.72 10.14 5.24
CA ALA A 189 1.92 11.11 6.34
C ALA A 189 0.82 11.12 7.42
N MET A 190 -0.19 10.25 7.32
CA MET A 190 -1.38 10.30 8.15
C MET A 190 -1.68 9.05 9.01
N SER A 191 -0.97 7.92 8.90
CA SER A 191 -1.46 6.67 9.54
C SER A 191 -0.48 5.82 10.35
N SER A 192 0.84 5.98 10.24
CA SER A 192 1.79 5.09 10.96
C SER A 192 2.59 5.81 12.03
N SER A 193 2.43 5.39 13.30
CA SER A 193 3.23 5.87 14.44
C SER A 193 4.72 5.50 14.32
N LEU A 194 5.07 4.56 13.43
CA LEU A 194 6.43 4.10 13.19
C LEU A 194 7.20 4.98 12.19
N TYR A 195 6.53 5.86 11.46
CA TYR A 195 7.16 6.81 10.55
C TYR A 195 6.83 8.23 10.97
N MET A 196 7.88 9.05 11.06
CA MET A 196 7.77 10.43 11.52
C MET A 196 8.35 11.37 10.47
N THR A 197 7.71 12.53 10.27
CA THR A 197 8.21 13.58 9.38
C THR A 197 9.25 14.44 10.10
N CYS A 198 10.45 14.55 9.53
CA CYS A 198 11.51 15.36 10.11
C CYS A 198 11.17 16.86 10.02
N ARG A 199 11.17 17.56 11.15
CA ARG A 199 10.90 19.01 11.21
C ARG A 199 11.89 19.83 10.38
N SER A 200 13.11 19.32 10.19
CA SER A 200 14.20 20.00 9.48
C SER A 200 14.16 19.78 7.97
N CYS A 201 14.32 18.53 7.50
CA CYS A 201 14.38 18.23 6.07
C CYS A 201 13.04 17.90 5.43
N LYS A 202 11.95 17.84 6.22
CA LYS A 202 10.60 17.48 5.79
C LYS A 202 10.44 16.06 5.20
N LYS A 203 11.53 15.30 5.09
CA LYS A 203 11.51 13.88 4.71
C LYS A 203 10.98 13.03 5.86
N SER A 204 10.17 12.03 5.53
CA SER A 204 9.73 11.05 6.50
C SER A 204 10.74 9.93 6.63
N LYS A 205 10.92 9.47 7.87
CA LYS A 205 11.85 8.41 8.20
C LYS A 205 11.25 7.51 9.26
N TYR A 206 11.79 6.30 9.34
CA TYR A 206 11.48 5.39 10.43
C TYR A 206 11.79 6.04 11.79
N TYR A 207 10.99 5.78 12.81
CA TYR A 207 11.10 6.44 14.12
C TYR A 207 12.48 6.24 14.77
N THR A 208 13.17 5.14 14.47
CA THR A 208 14.55 4.89 14.95
C THR A 208 15.59 5.82 14.32
N ALA A 209 15.27 6.46 13.19
CA ALA A 209 16.11 7.48 12.56
C ALA A 209 16.02 8.85 13.24
N PHE A 210 15.32 8.96 14.38
CA PHE A 210 15.17 10.17 15.18
C PHE A 210 15.90 10.05 16.52
N GLY A 211 16.39 11.20 17.02
CA GLY A 211 16.89 11.25 18.40
C GLY A 211 15.75 11.02 19.39
N ARG A 212 16.01 10.32 20.51
CA ARG A 212 15.01 9.88 21.51
C ARG A 212 14.00 10.94 21.99
N LYS A 213 14.30 12.24 21.84
CA LYS A 213 13.42 13.36 22.21
C LYS A 213 13.32 14.45 21.12
N SER A 214 13.64 14.12 19.87
CA SER A 214 13.74 15.11 18.79
C SER A 214 12.76 14.80 17.66
N LYS A 215 12.03 15.82 17.21
CA LYS A 215 11.29 15.78 15.93
C LYS A 215 12.19 16.04 14.71
N LYS A 216 13.52 16.00 14.87
CA LYS A 216 14.51 16.09 13.78
C LYS A 216 15.24 14.75 13.70
N CYS A 217 15.41 14.24 12.48
CA CYS A 217 16.16 13.01 12.27
C CYS A 217 17.64 13.15 12.61
N ILE A 218 18.29 12.02 12.91
CA ILE A 218 19.69 11.92 13.34
C ILE A 218 20.62 12.63 12.34
N SER A 219 20.41 12.43 11.03
CA SER A 219 21.23 13.09 10.00
C SER A 219 21.13 14.62 10.05
N CYS A 220 19.93 15.18 10.25
CA CYS A 220 19.75 16.63 10.38
C CYS A 220 20.30 17.17 11.71
N LEU A 221 20.24 16.38 12.78
CA LEU A 221 20.85 16.74 14.07
C LEU A 221 22.37 16.79 13.95
N GLN A 222 22.99 15.80 13.29
CA GLN A 222 24.42 15.75 13.05
C GLN A 222 24.88 16.90 12.15
N HIS A 223 24.14 17.19 11.08
CA HIS A 223 24.45 18.31 10.18
C HIS A 223 24.44 19.65 10.94
N ARG A 224 23.39 19.90 11.73
CA ARG A 224 23.30 21.10 12.56
C ARG A 224 24.48 21.21 13.53
N LYS A 225 24.84 20.13 14.22
CA LYS A 225 25.96 20.12 15.18
C LYS A 225 27.29 20.47 14.49
N LYS A 226 27.52 19.95 13.28
CA LYS A 226 28.72 20.30 12.48
C LYS A 226 28.75 21.78 12.12
N MET A 227 27.61 22.36 11.73
CA MET A 227 27.52 23.79 11.42
C MET A 227 27.77 24.67 12.64
N GLU A 228 27.25 24.29 13.81
CA GLU A 228 27.48 25.01 15.07
C GLU A 228 28.96 24.95 15.49
N GLN A 229 29.63 23.80 15.32
CA GLN A 229 31.06 23.66 15.59
C GLN A 229 31.92 24.51 14.66
N ALA A 230 31.66 24.48 13.35
CA ALA A 230 32.38 25.29 12.38
C ALA A 230 32.21 26.79 12.64
N ALA A 231 31.01 27.24 13.04
CA ALA A 231 30.76 28.63 13.40
C ALA A 231 31.53 29.06 14.67
N ALA A 232 31.59 28.19 15.69
CA ALA A 232 32.35 28.45 16.91
C ALA A 232 33.86 28.51 16.66
N GLU A 233 34.39 27.60 15.84
CA GLU A 233 35.81 27.61 15.43
C GLU A 233 36.17 28.87 14.65
N ALA A 234 35.33 29.29 13.70
CA ALA A 234 35.52 30.51 12.94
C ALA A 234 35.48 31.77 13.84
N ALA A 235 34.57 31.83 14.82
CA ALA A 235 34.51 32.93 15.78
C ALA A 235 35.77 33.01 16.67
N ALA A 236 36.25 31.85 17.16
CA ALA A 236 37.47 31.79 17.97
C ALA A 236 38.73 32.22 17.20
N LEU A 237 38.80 31.93 15.90
CA LEU A 237 39.89 32.38 15.02
C LEU A 237 39.87 33.90 14.75
N ILE A 238 38.69 34.53 14.84
CA ILE A 238 38.53 35.99 14.70
C ILE A 238 38.93 36.70 16.00
N GLU A 239 38.62 36.13 17.17
CA GLU A 239 39.00 36.70 18.47
C GLU A 239 40.50 36.57 18.80
N GLN A 240 41.24 35.73 18.10
CA GLN A 240 42.70 35.56 18.24
C GLN A 240 43.53 36.45 17.29
N LYS A 241 42.89 37.30 16.47
CA LYS A 241 43.54 38.28 15.60
C LYS A 241 43.32 39.70 16.13
#